data_AF-A0A175VTJ0-F1
#
_entry.id   AF-A0A175VTJ0-F1
#
_cell.length_a   1.000
_cell.length_b   1.000
_cell.length_c   1.000
_cell.angle_alpha   90.00
_cell.angle_beta   90.00
_cell.angle_gamma   90.00
#
_symmetry.space_group_name_H-M   'P 1'
#
loop_
_entity.id
_entity.type
_entity.pdbx_description
1 polymer ?
#
loop_
_entity_poly.entity_id
_entity_poly.type
_entity_poly.pdbx_seq_one_letter_code
_entity_poly.pdbx_strand_id
1 'polypeptide(L)'
;MLAASNEGPAVALSFANNFWGKDDAGVGPLLERMHNAKQTCDELRAFYGARASIEDEYARKLMSLCRKPLGSHEIGTLKTSLDTVRGEVESMAKQHQNIAAQMKSELEEPLAAFAGGMKERRKIVQNTVEKLLKTKIQQTQQVNK
;
A
#
# COMPACT_ATOMS: atom_id res chain seq x y z
N MET A 1 -11.79 3.67 45.49
CA MET A 1 -11.54 3.83 44.06
C MET A 1 -10.18 4.51 43.94
N LEU A 2 -9.11 3.76 43.67
CA LEU A 2 -7.76 4.33 43.56
C LEU A 2 -7.70 5.15 42.28
N ALA A 3 -7.46 6.46 42.41
CA ALA A 3 -7.24 7.35 41.28
C ALA A 3 -5.95 6.91 40.57
N ALA A 4 -6.06 6.43 39.34
CA ALA A 4 -4.91 6.31 38.46
C ALA A 4 -4.36 7.72 38.24
N SER A 5 -3.14 7.98 38.70
CA SER A 5 -2.40 9.20 38.38
C SER A 5 -2.16 9.22 36.87
N ASN A 6 -3.04 9.94 36.16
CA ASN A 6 -2.96 10.18 34.72
C ASN A 6 -1.92 11.27 34.39
N GLU A 7 -0.79 11.28 35.11
CA GLU A 7 0.34 12.14 34.73
C GLU A 7 0.97 11.53 33.48
N GLY A 8 0.41 11.91 32.33
CA GLY A 8 1.03 11.68 31.04
C GLY A 8 2.47 12.19 31.04
N PRO A 9 3.33 11.64 30.17
CA PRO A 9 4.76 11.92 30.22
C PRO A 9 5.03 13.42 30.13
N ALA A 10 5.89 13.92 31.03
CA ALA A 10 6.23 15.34 31.16
C ALA A 10 6.87 15.93 29.88
N VAL A 11 7.30 15.08 28.96
CA VAL A 11 7.83 15.43 27.65
C VAL A 11 7.00 14.74 26.57
N ALA A 12 6.69 15.46 25.49
CA ALA A 12 5.91 14.93 24.38
C ALA A 12 6.47 13.58 23.87
N LEU A 13 5.56 12.61 23.67
CA LEU A 13 5.83 11.28 23.10
C LEU A 13 6.18 11.40 21.61
N SER A 14 7.36 11.95 21.34
CA SER A 14 7.92 12.13 20.00
C SER A 14 9.11 11.21 19.79
N PHE A 15 9.37 10.84 18.53
CA PHE A 15 10.58 10.06 18.21
C PHE A 15 11.86 10.79 18.62
N ALA A 16 11.88 12.11 18.48
CA ALA A 16 13.02 12.94 18.85
C ALA A 16 13.33 12.91 20.36
N ASN A 17 12.36 12.57 21.21
CA ASN A 17 12.54 12.53 22.67
C ASN A 17 12.72 11.12 23.23
N ASN A 18 12.43 10.07 22.45
CA ASN A 18 12.31 8.70 22.98
C ASN A 18 13.26 7.67 22.33
N PHE A 19 13.98 8.02 21.27
CA PHE A 19 14.90 7.11 20.58
C PHE A 19 16.37 7.50 20.82
N TRP A 20 16.68 7.76 22.09
CA TRP A 20 18.06 7.88 22.59
C TRP A 20 18.40 6.65 23.42
N GLY A 21 19.68 6.45 23.72
CA GLY A 21 20.11 5.36 24.58
C GLY A 21 21.62 5.21 24.60
N LYS A 22 22.11 4.43 25.57
CA LYS A 22 23.51 4.03 25.61
C LYS A 22 23.87 3.32 24.28
N ASP A 23 25.08 3.57 23.80
CA ASP A 23 25.60 2.96 22.57
C ASP A 23 24.68 3.18 21.34
N ASP A 24 24.00 4.34 21.30
CA ASP A 24 23.11 4.75 20.20
C ASP A 24 21.94 3.78 19.94
N ALA A 25 21.47 3.09 20.98
CA ALA A 25 20.46 2.03 20.89
C ALA A 25 19.15 2.42 20.19
N GLY A 26 18.84 3.72 20.06
CA GLY A 26 17.66 4.18 19.33
C GLY A 26 17.81 4.24 17.81
N VAL A 27 19.04 4.25 17.27
CA VAL A 27 19.28 4.40 15.82
C VAL A 27 18.85 3.15 15.06
N GLY A 28 19.27 1.96 15.51
CA GLY A 28 18.94 0.68 14.88
C GLY A 28 17.43 0.47 14.69
N PRO A 29 16.62 0.57 15.76
CA PRO A 29 15.17 0.43 15.68
C PRO A 29 14.50 1.42 14.71
N LEU A 30 14.97 2.67 14.64
CA LEU A 30 14.43 3.66 13.70
C LEU A 30 14.78 3.30 12.25
N LEU A 31 16.01 2.90 11.97
CA LEU A 31 16.41 2.48 10.62
C LEU A 31 15.64 1.25 10.16
N GLU A 32 15.48 0.26 11.04
CA GLU A 32 14.68 -0.94 10.79
C GLU A 32 13.21 -0.58 10.55
N ARG A 33 12.62 0.29 11.37
CA ARG A 33 11.24 0.75 11.18
C ARG A 33 11.02 1.40 9.81
N MET A 34 11.99 2.17 9.34
CA MET A 34 11.94 2.80 8.02
C MET A 34 12.18 1.80 6.87
N HIS A 35 12.99 0.77 7.09
CA HIS A 35 13.12 -0.35 6.17
C HIS A 35 11.78 -1.09 6.01
N ASN A 36 11.17 -1.46 7.14
CA ASN A 36 9.88 -2.16 7.17
C ASN A 36 8.77 -1.31 6.54
N ALA A 37 8.77 0.01 6.78
CA ALA A 37 7.83 0.93 6.13
C ALA A 37 7.89 0.86 4.61
N LYS A 38 9.11 0.88 4.04
CA LYS A 38 9.32 0.74 2.59
C LYS A 38 8.81 -0.62 2.10
N GLN A 39 9.12 -1.69 2.83
CA GLN A 39 8.68 -3.04 2.46
C GLN A 39 7.14 -3.13 2.39
N THR A 40 6.44 -2.60 3.39
CA THR A 40 4.98 -2.51 3.39
C THR A 40 4.45 -1.71 2.20
N CYS A 41 5.12 -0.63 1.78
CA CYS A 41 4.70 0.14 0.61
C CYS A 41 4.80 -0.68 -0.69
N ASP A 42 5.88 -1.46 -0.86
CA ASP A 42 6.05 -2.32 -2.03
C ASP A 42 5.02 -3.45 -2.05
N GLU A 43 4.71 -4.02 -0.88
CA GLU A 43 3.66 -5.04 -0.72
C GLU A 43 2.28 -4.50 -1.06
N LEU A 44 1.93 -3.32 -0.56
CA LEU A 44 0.67 -2.64 -0.88
C LEU A 44 0.52 -2.41 -2.39
N ARG A 45 1.58 -1.90 -3.04
CA ARG A 45 1.58 -1.70 -4.48
C ARG A 45 1.38 -3.03 -5.23
N ALA A 46 2.13 -4.07 -4.87
CA ALA A 46 2.03 -5.38 -5.50
C ALA A 46 0.64 -6.00 -5.32
N PHE A 47 0.04 -5.85 -4.14
CA PHE A 47 -1.29 -6.34 -3.83
C PHE A 47 -2.35 -5.68 -4.72
N TYR A 48 -2.34 -4.35 -4.83
CA TYR A 48 -3.31 -3.64 -5.66
C TYR A 48 -3.10 -3.87 -7.16
N GLY A 49 -1.86 -4.05 -7.61
CA GLY A 49 -1.57 -4.46 -8.99
C GLY A 49 -2.17 -5.84 -9.31
N ALA A 50 -2.00 -6.82 -8.42
CA ALA A 50 -2.63 -8.13 -8.57
C ALA A 50 -4.16 -8.05 -8.53
N ARG A 51 -4.72 -7.26 -7.60
CA ARG A 51 -6.17 -7.04 -7.49
C ARG A 51 -6.76 -6.40 -8.75
N ALA A 52 -6.08 -5.42 -9.35
CA ALA A 52 -6.50 -4.78 -10.60
C ALA A 52 -6.48 -5.78 -11.77
N SER A 53 -5.44 -6.61 -11.87
CA SER A 53 -5.34 -7.65 -12.90
C SER A 53 -6.46 -8.69 -12.80
N ILE A 54 -6.81 -9.12 -11.58
CA ILE A 54 -7.92 -10.06 -11.34
C ILE A 54 -9.25 -9.43 -11.79
N GLU A 55 -9.47 -8.16 -11.46
CA GLU A 55 -10.70 -7.44 -11.85
C GLU A 55 -10.83 -7.33 -13.37
N ASP A 56 -9.73 -6.98 -14.04
CA ASP A 56 -9.67 -6.84 -15.49
C ASP A 56 -9.90 -8.18 -16.22
N GLU A 57 -9.36 -9.28 -15.69
CA GLU A 57 -9.64 -10.62 -16.20
C GLU A 57 -11.11 -11.02 -16.00
N TYR A 58 -11.68 -10.72 -14.83
CA TYR A 58 -13.09 -11.00 -14.55
C TYR A 58 -14.02 -10.21 -15.50
N ALA A 59 -13.76 -8.92 -15.70
CA ALA A 59 -14.47 -8.07 -16.64
C ALA A 59 -14.45 -8.64 -18.07
N ARG A 60 -13.26 -9.07 -18.55
CA ARG A 60 -13.10 -9.72 -19.86
C ARG A 60 -13.92 -11.01 -19.97
N LYS A 61 -13.90 -11.84 -18.94
CA LYS A 61 -14.67 -13.11 -18.92
C LYS A 61 -16.17 -12.84 -18.95
N LEU A 62 -16.67 -11.86 -18.21
CA LEU A 62 -18.07 -11.43 -18.28
C LEU A 62 -18.44 -10.88 -19.66
N MET A 63 -17.58 -10.05 -20.25
CA MET A 63 -17.79 -9.51 -21.61
C MET A 63 -17.83 -10.62 -22.67
N SER A 64 -17.04 -11.67 -22.51
CA SER A 64 -17.14 -12.84 -23.39
C SER A 64 -18.42 -13.64 -23.14
N LEU A 65 -18.89 -13.73 -21.89
CA LEU A 65 -20.08 -14.49 -21.51
C LEU A 65 -21.37 -13.85 -22.05
N CYS A 66 -21.53 -12.53 -21.95
CA CYS A 66 -22.74 -11.84 -22.41
C CYS A 66 -22.98 -12.01 -23.93
N ARG A 67 -21.93 -12.28 -24.70
CA ARG A 67 -22.01 -12.54 -26.16
C ARG A 67 -22.43 -13.96 -26.51
N LYS A 68 -22.39 -14.90 -25.55
CA LYS A 68 -22.84 -16.28 -25.79
C LYS A 68 -24.37 -16.32 -25.95
N PRO A 69 -24.90 -17.23 -26.77
CA PRO A 69 -26.34 -17.40 -26.89
C PRO A 69 -26.95 -17.85 -25.55
N LEU A 70 -28.09 -17.24 -25.18
CA LEU A 70 -28.91 -17.64 -24.04
C LEU A 70 -30.38 -17.56 -24.50
N GLY A 71 -31.09 -18.69 -24.47
CA GLY A 71 -32.49 -18.73 -24.91
C GLY A 71 -32.70 -18.62 -26.42
N SER A 72 -31.81 -19.19 -27.25
CA SER A 72 -31.90 -19.10 -28.72
C SER A 72 -33.20 -19.63 -29.33
N HIS A 73 -33.90 -20.51 -28.61
CA HIS A 73 -35.17 -21.11 -29.04
C HIS A 73 -36.37 -20.57 -28.24
N GLU A 74 -36.14 -19.65 -27.30
CA GLU A 74 -37.22 -19.06 -26.52
C GLU A 74 -37.94 -17.98 -27.32
N ILE A 75 -39.21 -17.77 -27.00
CA ILE A 75 -40.08 -16.81 -27.69
C ILE A 75 -40.84 -15.93 -26.69
N GLY A 76 -41.47 -14.88 -27.20
CA GLY A 76 -42.32 -13.99 -26.41
C GLY A 76 -41.56 -13.30 -25.28
N THR A 77 -42.24 -13.10 -24.16
CA THR A 77 -41.70 -12.35 -23.01
C THR A 77 -40.51 -13.06 -22.35
N LEU A 78 -40.42 -14.38 -22.42
CA LEU A 78 -39.27 -15.12 -21.90
C LEU A 78 -37.99 -14.82 -22.70
N LYS A 79 -38.10 -14.75 -24.04
CA LYS A 79 -36.97 -14.34 -24.90
C LYS A 79 -36.46 -12.94 -24.52
N THR A 80 -37.39 -11.99 -24.36
CA THR A 80 -37.06 -10.62 -23.94
C THR A 80 -36.34 -10.61 -22.58
N SER A 81 -36.84 -11.36 -21.60
CA SER A 81 -36.19 -11.46 -20.29
C SER A 81 -34.77 -12.02 -20.37
N LEU A 82 -34.53 -13.03 -21.21
CA LEU A 82 -33.18 -13.60 -21.39
C LEU A 82 -32.23 -12.65 -22.14
N ASP A 83 -32.74 -11.85 -23.08
CA ASP A 83 -31.95 -10.78 -23.70
C ASP A 83 -31.57 -9.70 -22.68
N THR A 84 -32.51 -9.31 -21.79
CA THR A 84 -32.22 -8.40 -20.68
C THR A 84 -31.12 -8.96 -19.77
N VAL A 85 -31.16 -10.25 -19.41
CA VAL A 85 -30.10 -10.89 -18.61
C VAL A 85 -28.73 -10.72 -19.28
N ARG A 86 -28.64 -10.95 -20.59
CA ARG A 86 -27.37 -10.75 -21.33
C ARG A 86 -26.93 -9.28 -21.31
N GLY A 87 -27.87 -8.35 -21.47
CA GLY A 87 -27.61 -6.91 -21.39
C GLY A 87 -27.08 -6.48 -20.01
N GLU A 88 -27.67 -6.98 -18.93
CA GLU A 88 -27.21 -6.69 -17.57
C GLU A 88 -25.80 -7.27 -17.31
N VAL A 89 -25.51 -8.47 -17.81
CA VAL A 89 -24.15 -9.06 -17.73
C VAL A 89 -23.14 -8.21 -18.51
N GLU A 90 -23.52 -7.65 -19.66
CA GLU A 90 -22.67 -6.71 -20.40
C GLU A 90 -22.44 -5.41 -19.62
N SER A 91 -23.49 -4.87 -19.00
CA SER A 91 -23.41 -3.68 -18.15
C SER A 91 -22.46 -3.89 -16.98
N MET A 92 -22.60 -5.01 -16.26
CA MET A 92 -21.69 -5.40 -15.18
C MET A 92 -20.25 -5.56 -15.69
N ALA A 93 -20.03 -6.21 -16.84
CA ALA A 93 -18.70 -6.35 -17.43
C ALA A 93 -18.02 -4.99 -17.66
N LYS A 94 -18.76 -4.00 -18.18
CA LYS A 94 -18.25 -2.63 -18.39
C LYS A 94 -17.94 -1.93 -17.08
N GLN A 95 -18.78 -2.10 -16.06
CA GLN A 95 -18.54 -1.53 -14.73
C GLN A 95 -17.26 -2.11 -14.10
N HIS A 96 -17.09 -3.43 -14.12
CA HIS A 96 -15.87 -4.09 -13.63
C HIS A 96 -14.64 -3.67 -14.43
N GLN A 97 -14.75 -3.49 -15.74
CA GLN A 97 -13.65 -2.97 -16.56
C GLN A 97 -13.24 -1.55 -16.13
N ASN A 98 -14.22 -0.67 -15.87
CA ASN A 98 -13.95 0.68 -15.36
C ASN A 98 -13.29 0.65 -13.98
N ILE A 99 -13.77 -0.21 -13.07
CA ILE A 99 -13.16 -0.39 -11.74
C ILE A 99 -11.70 -0.84 -11.88
N ALA A 100 -11.42 -1.80 -12.76
CA ALA A 100 -10.04 -2.25 -13.00
C ALA A 100 -9.14 -1.12 -13.51
N ALA A 101 -9.65 -0.28 -14.42
CA ALA A 101 -8.94 0.90 -14.91
C ALA A 101 -8.70 1.93 -13.79
N GLN A 102 -9.70 2.20 -12.95
CA GLN A 102 -9.57 3.09 -11.80
C GLN A 102 -8.57 2.56 -10.77
N MET A 103 -8.57 1.26 -10.48
CA MET A 103 -7.56 0.67 -9.59
C MET A 103 -6.14 0.91 -10.11
N LYS A 104 -5.94 0.88 -11.43
CA LYS A 104 -4.63 1.16 -12.01
C LYS A 104 -4.23 2.64 -11.87
N SER A 105 -5.11 3.57 -12.25
CA SER A 105 -4.79 5.01 -12.24
C SER A 105 -4.85 5.67 -10.86
N GLU A 106 -5.75 5.21 -9.98
CA GLU A 106 -6.00 5.84 -8.67
C GLU A 106 -5.30 5.12 -7.52
N LEU A 107 -4.89 3.85 -7.69
CA LEU A 107 -4.19 3.09 -6.65
C LEU A 107 -2.78 2.69 -7.08
N GLU A 108 -2.64 1.90 -8.16
CA GLU A 108 -1.35 1.33 -8.55
C GLU A 108 -0.31 2.41 -8.87
N GLU A 109 -0.67 3.39 -9.70
CA GLU A 109 0.21 4.50 -10.10
C GLU A 109 0.63 5.39 -8.91
N PRO A 110 -0.31 5.91 -8.07
CA PRO A 110 0.06 6.68 -6.89
C PRO A 110 0.89 5.89 -5.87
N LEU A 111 0.58 4.60 -5.66
CA LEU A 111 1.36 3.73 -4.77
C LEU A 111 2.76 3.49 -5.33
N ALA A 112 2.92 3.34 -6.64
CA ALA A 112 4.23 3.22 -7.27
C ALA A 112 5.08 4.49 -7.09
N ALA A 113 4.48 5.66 -7.29
CA ALA A 113 5.13 6.94 -7.06
C ALA A 113 5.53 7.11 -5.58
N PHE A 114 4.62 6.80 -4.65
CA PHE A 114 4.88 6.89 -3.22
C PHE A 114 5.96 5.92 -2.76
N ALA A 115 5.90 4.65 -3.17
CA ALA A 115 6.90 3.64 -2.83
C ALA A 115 8.30 4.02 -3.37
N GLY A 116 8.36 4.55 -4.60
CA GLY A 116 9.58 5.09 -5.19
C GLY A 116 10.16 6.26 -4.37
N GLY A 117 9.33 7.25 -4.03
CA GLY A 117 9.73 8.39 -3.22
C GLY A 117 10.17 7.99 -1.81
N MET A 118 9.46 7.06 -1.17
CA MET A 118 9.80 6.53 0.16
C MET A 118 11.14 5.80 0.15
N LYS A 119 11.40 4.97 -0.87
CA LYS A 119 12.67 4.27 -1.05
C LYS A 119 13.84 5.24 -1.13
N GLU A 120 13.71 6.31 -1.92
CA GLU A 120 14.76 7.30 -2.10
C GLU A 120 14.97 8.13 -0.83
N ARG A 121 13.88 8.67 -0.26
CA ARG A 121 13.96 9.47 0.97
C ARG A 121 14.57 8.70 2.14
N ARG A 122 14.18 7.43 2.31
CA ARG A 122 14.79 6.54 3.31
C ARG A 122 16.30 6.43 3.10
N LYS A 123 16.75 6.18 1.87
CA LYS A 123 18.17 6.02 1.56
C LYS A 123 18.96 7.29 1.89
N ILE A 124 18.45 8.47 1.51
CA ILE A 124 19.09 9.76 1.81
C ILE A 124 19.24 9.97 3.33
N VAL A 125 18.16 9.76 4.08
CA VAL A 125 18.16 9.95 5.53
C VAL A 125 19.08 8.93 6.22
N GLN A 126 18.97 7.65 5.86
CA GLN A 126 19.80 6.58 6.43
C GLN A 126 21.29 6.85 6.20
N ASN A 127 21.71 7.14 4.96
CA ASN A 127 23.10 7.45 4.65
C ASN A 127 23.64 8.64 5.46
N THR A 128 22.80 9.66 5.65
CA THR A 128 23.17 10.85 6.44
C THR A 128 23.36 10.49 7.91
N VAL A 129 22.42 9.74 8.49
CA VAL A 129 22.48 9.29 9.90
C VAL A 129 23.68 8.38 10.13
N GLU A 130 23.92 7.41 9.26
CA GLU A 130 25.05 6.48 9.37
C GLU A 130 26.39 7.21 9.26
N LYS A 131 26.50 8.22 8.37
CA LYS A 131 27.70 9.05 8.26
C LYS A 131 27.95 9.84 9.56
N LEU A 132 26.91 10.45 10.12
CA LEU A 132 27.01 11.20 11.38
C LEU A 132 27.40 10.28 12.54
N LEU A 133 26.78 9.10 12.64
CA LEU A 133 27.08 8.11 13.67
C LEU A 133 28.53 7.65 13.59
N LYS A 134 29.03 7.37 12.38
CA LYS A 134 30.44 7.01 12.17
C LYS A 134 31.39 8.11 12.64
N THR A 135 31.12 9.36 12.28
CA THR A 135 31.93 10.51 12.73
C THR A 135 31.92 10.63 14.25
N LYS A 136 30.74 10.51 14.89
CA LYS A 136 30.60 10.53 16.35
C LYS A 136 31.47 9.45 17.00
N ILE A 137 31.36 8.19 16.54
CA ILE A 137 32.15 7.07 17.07
C ILE A 137 33.66 7.35 16.97
N GLN A 138 34.13 7.85 15.82
CA GLN A 138 35.54 8.19 15.62
C GLN A 138 36.02 9.29 16.58
N GLN A 139 35.23 10.34 16.76
CA GLN A 139 35.56 11.44 17.68
C GLN A 139 35.56 10.96 19.14
N THR A 140 34.58 10.15 19.55
CA THR A 140 34.55 9.57 20.90
C THR A 140 35.78 8.70 21.16
N GLN A 141 36.20 7.89 20.19
CA GLN A 141 37.43 7.08 20.30
C GLN A 141 38.69 7.93 20.39
N GLN A 142 38.74 9.06 19.68
CA GLN A 142 39.89 9.98 19.74
C GLN A 142 40.01 10.67 21.09
N VAL A 143 38.89 11.06 21.71
CA VAL A 143 38.87 11.70 23.03
C VAL A 143 39.18 10.72 24.15
N ASN A 144 38.81 9.45 23.99
CA ASN A 144 39.05 8.40 24.98
C ASN A 144 40.48 7.82 24.93
N LYS A 145 41.35 8.29 24.03
CA LYS A 145 42.78 7.96 23.97
C LYS A 145 43.59 8.95 24.77
#